data_AF-A0A852ZSH3-F1
#
_entry.id   AF-A0A852ZSH3-F1
#
_cell.length_a   1.000
_cell.length_b   1.000
_cell.length_c   1.000
_cell.angle_alpha   90.00
_cell.angle_beta   90.00
_cell.angle_gamma   90.00
#
_symmetry.space_group_name_H-M   'P 1'
#
loop_
_entity.id
_entity.type
_entity.pdbx_description
1 polymer ?
#
loop_
_entity_poly.entity_id
_entity_poly.type
_entity_poly.pdbx_seq_one_letter_code
_entity_poly.pdbx_strand_id
1 'polypeptide(L)'
;MYGYQQSAPGGNTGYQSPGSGGVPPYSDAGAPGAGGAGGTTYDSGAGYGQQSYGTADAGAGAGYGGVPQQGYPDQAYYPEPQTPSLSDAVRAFTTGGMSVEDFQAIFLSAKVYCPRGERPGFLALHNTAQPVIPMFSTLKELHRYAGEESKHFAITGAEALDLLPTGYGFVLDLEGEHRMVFDAKAVEEMVEFMMRRMYG
;
A
#
# COMPACT_ATOMS: atom_id res chain seq x y z
N MET A 1 1.70 -28.76 54.07
CA MET A 1 1.54 -30.22 53.96
C MET A 1 0.08 -30.50 53.64
N TYR A 2 -0.26 -30.64 52.36
CA TYR A 2 -1.49 -31.26 51.86
C TYR A 2 -1.19 -31.79 50.46
N GLY A 3 -1.20 -33.11 50.33
CA GLY A 3 -1.08 -33.82 49.08
C GLY A 3 -2.43 -34.37 48.65
N TYR A 4 -2.68 -34.38 47.34
CA TYR A 4 -3.61 -35.23 46.62
C TYR A 4 -2.95 -35.45 45.25
N GLN A 5 -2.25 -36.57 45.03
CA GLN A 5 -2.73 -37.90 44.67
C GLN A 5 -3.45 -37.95 43.31
N GLN A 6 -2.66 -38.46 42.37
CA GLN A 6 -2.94 -39.04 41.06
C GLN A 6 -4.14 -39.98 41.05
N SER A 7 -5.00 -39.88 40.04
CA SER A 7 -5.96 -40.91 39.64
C SER A 7 -6.34 -40.74 38.17
N ALA A 8 -5.89 -41.69 37.34
CA ALA A 8 -6.46 -41.93 36.02
C ALA A 8 -7.74 -42.79 36.15
N PRO A 9 -8.60 -42.78 35.13
CA PRO A 9 -9.29 -44.01 34.75
C PRO A 9 -8.98 -44.35 33.29
N GLY A 10 -8.56 -45.60 33.09
CA GLY A 10 -8.50 -46.22 31.78
C GLY A 10 -9.90 -46.46 31.20
N GLY A 11 -9.97 -46.49 29.87
CA GLY A 11 -11.13 -46.89 29.10
C GLY A 11 -10.70 -47.21 27.67
N ASN A 12 -10.66 -48.50 27.36
CA ASN A 12 -10.16 -49.11 26.13
C ASN A 12 -11.30 -49.25 25.10
N THR A 13 -11.14 -48.72 23.89
CA THR A 13 -11.85 -49.07 22.65
C THR A 13 -11.01 -48.43 21.53
N GLY A 14 -10.46 -49.07 20.50
CA GLY A 14 -10.74 -50.32 19.80
C GLY A 14 -10.76 -49.98 18.31
N TYR A 15 -9.72 -50.39 17.56
CA TYR A 15 -9.59 -50.42 16.08
C TYR A 15 -9.64 -49.02 15.39
N GLN A 16 -8.88 -48.66 14.35
CA GLN A 16 -8.45 -49.39 13.16
C GLN A 16 -7.41 -48.52 12.41
N SER A 17 -6.33 -49.12 11.93
CA SER A 17 -5.41 -48.50 10.95
C SER A 17 -5.91 -48.77 9.53
N PRO A 18 -5.77 -47.81 8.61
CA PRO A 18 -5.08 -48.10 7.35
C PRO A 18 -4.11 -46.94 7.02
N GLY A 19 -2.97 -47.14 6.39
CA GLY A 19 -2.74 -48.02 5.25
C GLY A 19 -2.11 -47.14 4.18
N SER A 20 -0.81 -47.30 4.02
CA SER A 20 0.00 -46.79 2.92
C SER A 20 -0.53 -47.21 1.54
N GLY A 21 -0.42 -46.32 0.55
CA GLY A 21 -0.29 -46.70 -0.84
C GLY A 21 -1.26 -46.00 -1.79
N GLY A 22 -0.73 -45.58 -2.94
CA GLY A 22 -1.54 -45.39 -4.15
C GLY A 22 -1.34 -44.07 -4.86
N VAL A 23 -0.22 -43.92 -5.55
CA VAL A 23 -0.12 -43.06 -6.74
C VAL A 23 -0.90 -43.75 -7.87
N PRO A 24 -1.78 -43.07 -8.61
CA PRO A 24 -2.24 -43.55 -9.91
C PRO A 24 -1.59 -42.78 -11.06
N PRO A 25 -1.61 -43.36 -12.27
CA PRO A 25 -0.49 -43.32 -13.20
C PRO A 25 -0.67 -42.37 -14.38
N TYR A 26 0.46 -42.09 -15.02
CA TYR A 26 0.56 -41.57 -16.38
C TYR A 26 -0.24 -42.44 -17.36
N SER A 27 -1.01 -41.79 -18.23
CA SER A 27 -1.41 -42.35 -19.52
C SER A 27 -1.14 -41.35 -20.63
N ASP A 28 -0.22 -41.77 -21.48
CA ASP A 28 0.17 -41.32 -22.80
C ASP A 28 -1.03 -41.00 -23.73
N ALA A 29 -0.91 -39.95 -24.54
CA ALA A 29 -1.20 -39.98 -25.99
C ALA A 29 -1.24 -38.55 -26.59
N GLY A 30 -0.33 -38.26 -27.54
CA GLY A 30 -0.63 -37.35 -28.65
C GLY A 30 0.38 -36.23 -28.96
N ALA A 31 1.52 -36.58 -29.55
CA ALA A 31 2.20 -35.75 -30.56
C ALA A 31 1.78 -36.29 -31.97
N PRO A 32 1.97 -35.60 -33.13
CA PRO A 32 2.97 -34.56 -33.41
C PRO A 32 2.56 -33.40 -34.37
N GLY A 33 3.47 -32.42 -34.54
CA GLY A 33 3.50 -31.46 -35.67
C GLY A 33 4.01 -30.08 -35.22
N ALA A 34 5.31 -29.75 -35.25
CA ALA A 34 6.23 -29.49 -36.38
C ALA A 34 6.11 -28.08 -37.01
N GLY A 35 7.23 -27.32 -36.95
CA GLY A 35 7.52 -26.08 -37.68
C GLY A 35 7.20 -24.80 -36.88
N GLY A 36 8.03 -23.77 -36.71
CA GLY A 36 9.37 -23.39 -37.17
C GLY A 36 9.61 -21.97 -36.58
N ALA A 37 10.68 -21.73 -35.84
CA ALA A 37 11.93 -21.10 -36.29
C ALA A 37 11.82 -19.63 -36.78
N GLY A 38 12.59 -18.77 -36.12
CA GLY A 38 12.95 -17.41 -36.57
C GLY A 38 12.10 -16.32 -35.91
N GLY A 39 12.63 -15.23 -35.38
CA GLY A 39 13.97 -14.68 -35.39
C GLY A 39 13.89 -13.28 -34.77
N THR A 40 14.94 -12.94 -34.05
CA THR A 40 15.27 -11.66 -33.42
C THR A 40 15.04 -10.46 -34.35
N THR A 41 14.46 -9.35 -33.87
CA THR A 41 14.88 -8.00 -34.28
C THR A 41 14.49 -6.96 -33.23
N TYR A 42 15.51 -6.26 -32.73
CA TYR A 42 15.43 -5.02 -31.97
C TYR A 42 15.31 -3.88 -33.00
N ASP A 43 14.31 -3.01 -32.89
CA ASP A 43 14.29 -1.75 -33.64
C ASP A 43 14.10 -0.58 -32.69
N SER A 44 15.18 0.20 -32.63
CA SER A 44 15.31 1.51 -32.04
C SER A 44 14.94 2.56 -33.10
N GLY A 45 13.92 3.38 -32.85
CA GLY A 45 13.51 4.44 -33.77
C GLY A 45 13.01 5.68 -33.05
N ALA A 46 13.90 6.66 -32.88
CA ALA A 46 13.56 8.05 -32.57
C ALA A 46 12.78 8.67 -33.75
N GLY A 47 11.76 9.47 -33.46
CA GLY A 47 11.00 10.17 -34.49
C GLY A 47 10.11 11.26 -33.94
N TYR A 48 10.66 12.48 -33.88
CA TYR A 48 9.90 13.71 -33.66
C TYR A 48 8.96 13.95 -34.84
N GLY A 49 7.65 13.92 -34.59
CA GLY A 49 6.60 14.23 -35.58
C GLY A 49 5.89 15.53 -35.21
N GLN A 50 6.20 16.58 -35.96
CA GLN A 50 5.53 17.88 -35.93
C GLN A 50 4.19 17.88 -36.68
N GLN A 51 3.34 18.83 -36.29
CA GLN A 51 2.33 19.57 -37.08
C GLN A 51 1.11 18.83 -37.62
N SER A 52 -0.07 19.26 -37.15
CA SER A 52 -1.23 19.58 -38.01
C SER A 52 -2.42 20.07 -37.18
N TYR A 53 -2.77 21.34 -37.27
CA TYR A 53 -4.13 21.94 -37.26
C TYR A 53 -3.91 23.39 -37.71
N GLY A 54 -4.57 23.96 -38.70
CA GLY A 54 -5.99 23.87 -39.05
C GLY A 54 -6.48 25.32 -39.15
N THR A 55 -6.81 25.73 -40.36
CA THR A 55 -7.13 27.07 -40.89
C THR A 55 -8.27 27.83 -40.17
N ALA A 56 -8.16 29.16 -40.03
CA ALA A 56 -9.25 30.16 -40.09
C ALA A 56 -8.64 31.57 -39.94
N ASP A 57 -8.58 32.37 -40.99
CA ASP A 57 -9.60 33.33 -41.46
C ASP A 57 -9.30 34.76 -40.98
N ALA A 58 -8.91 35.60 -41.94
CA ALA A 58 -8.54 36.99 -41.76
C ALA A 58 -9.76 37.88 -42.03
N GLY A 59 -10.38 38.37 -40.96
CA GLY A 59 -11.48 39.33 -41.01
C GLY A 59 -11.06 40.68 -40.42
N ALA A 60 -10.83 41.67 -41.29
CA ALA A 60 -10.63 43.06 -40.93
C ALA A 60 -11.95 43.71 -40.45
N GLY A 61 -11.92 44.39 -39.31
CA GLY A 61 -13.06 45.15 -38.79
C GLY A 61 -12.61 46.29 -37.88
N ALA A 62 -12.82 47.52 -38.34
CA ALA A 62 -12.58 48.76 -37.60
C ALA A 62 -13.55 48.90 -36.41
N GLY A 63 -13.07 49.37 -35.26
CA GLY A 63 -13.89 49.61 -34.08
C GLY A 63 -13.23 50.56 -33.08
N TYR A 64 -13.95 51.65 -32.79
CA TYR A 64 -13.63 52.72 -31.84
C TYR A 64 -13.44 52.24 -30.38
N GLY A 65 -12.51 52.88 -29.66
CA GLY A 65 -12.64 53.22 -28.24
C GLY A 65 -12.53 52.09 -27.20
N GLY A 66 -11.44 52.07 -26.42
CA GLY A 66 -11.35 51.26 -25.21
C GLY A 66 -10.00 51.40 -24.50
N VAL A 67 -10.04 51.99 -23.31
CA VAL A 67 -9.03 52.04 -22.23
C VAL A 67 -7.91 50.97 -22.27
N PRO A 68 -6.63 51.32 -22.04
CA PRO A 68 -5.58 50.31 -21.85
C PRO A 68 -5.79 49.60 -20.51
N GLN A 69 -6.35 48.38 -20.56
CA GLN A 69 -6.45 47.49 -19.43
C GLN A 69 -5.05 46.95 -19.11
N GLN A 70 -4.52 47.46 -18.01
CA GLN A 70 -3.26 47.10 -17.38
C GLN A 70 -3.21 45.59 -17.13
N GLY A 71 -2.39 44.88 -17.91
CA GLY A 71 -2.20 43.44 -17.81
C GLY A 71 -1.62 43.05 -16.44
N TYR A 72 -2.40 42.29 -15.67
CA TYR A 72 -1.84 41.51 -14.57
C TYR A 72 -0.87 40.49 -15.16
N PRO A 73 0.38 40.41 -14.68
CA PRO A 73 1.29 39.36 -15.13
C PRO A 73 0.73 38.00 -14.72
N ASP A 74 0.69 37.12 -15.72
CA ASP A 74 0.46 35.67 -15.65
C ASP A 74 1.20 35.09 -14.42
N GLN A 75 0.46 34.70 -13.39
CA GLN A 75 1.03 33.98 -12.24
C GLN A 75 1.38 32.58 -12.74
N ALA A 76 2.65 32.42 -13.13
CA ALA A 76 3.25 31.13 -13.42
C ALA A 76 2.96 30.17 -12.25
N TYR A 77 2.05 29.22 -12.50
CA TYR A 77 1.75 28.12 -11.60
C TYR A 77 3.00 27.24 -11.53
N TYR A 78 3.89 27.54 -10.60
CA TYR A 78 4.98 26.62 -10.28
C TYR A 78 4.33 25.40 -9.62
N PRO A 79 4.44 24.19 -10.20
CA PRO A 79 4.05 23.00 -9.47
C PRO A 79 4.94 22.92 -8.23
N GLU A 80 4.34 22.95 -7.05
CA GLU A 80 5.07 22.68 -5.81
C GLU A 80 5.77 21.31 -5.96
N PRO A 81 7.02 21.17 -5.48
CA PRO A 81 7.70 19.89 -5.50
C PRO A 81 6.85 18.86 -4.78
N GLN A 82 6.38 17.85 -5.52
CA GLN A 82 5.52 16.81 -4.98
C GLN A 82 6.29 16.05 -3.91
N THR A 83 5.79 16.09 -2.69
CA THR A 83 6.27 15.20 -1.63
C THR A 83 6.12 13.75 -2.11
N PRO A 84 7.13 12.88 -1.87
CA PRO A 84 7.06 11.50 -2.31
C PRO A 84 5.82 10.83 -1.70
N SER A 85 5.06 10.12 -2.53
CA SER A 85 3.81 9.49 -2.09
C SER A 85 4.10 8.32 -1.14
N LEU A 86 3.24 8.12 -0.14
CA LEU A 86 3.37 6.97 0.77
C LEU A 86 3.24 5.64 0.03
N SER A 87 2.36 5.55 -0.96
CA SER A 87 2.22 4.34 -1.78
C SER A 87 3.49 3.99 -2.54
N ASP A 88 4.19 4.98 -3.09
CA ASP A 88 5.47 4.75 -3.76
C ASP A 88 6.55 4.34 -2.76
N ALA A 89 6.56 4.94 -1.56
CA ALA A 89 7.48 4.59 -0.48
C ALA A 89 7.25 3.15 0.02
N VAL A 90 6.00 2.73 0.22
CA VAL A 90 5.62 1.36 0.58
C VAL A 90 6.11 0.36 -0.48
N ARG A 91 5.88 0.64 -1.76
CA ARG A 91 6.42 -0.17 -2.86
C ARG A 91 7.94 -0.22 -2.85
N ALA A 92 8.60 0.94 -2.81
CA ALA A 92 10.06 1.03 -2.86
C ALA A 92 10.71 0.30 -1.67
N PHE A 93 10.16 0.47 -0.46
CA PHE A 93 10.65 -0.19 0.73
C PHE A 93 10.49 -1.72 0.67
N THR A 94 9.30 -2.22 0.31
CA THR A 94 9.05 -3.67 0.21
C THR A 94 9.87 -4.36 -0.89
N THR A 95 10.29 -3.60 -1.91
CA THR A 95 11.16 -4.09 -2.99
C THR A 95 12.65 -3.85 -2.73
N GLY A 96 13.02 -3.30 -1.57
CA GLY A 96 14.41 -3.03 -1.18
C GLY A 96 15.05 -1.81 -1.85
N GLY A 97 14.26 -0.98 -2.55
CA GLY A 97 14.70 0.26 -3.19
C GLY A 97 14.70 1.49 -2.27
N MET A 98 14.39 1.33 -0.98
CA MET A 98 14.34 2.43 0.01
C MET A 98 14.87 1.94 1.36
N SER A 99 15.62 2.80 2.06
CA SER A 99 16.10 2.54 3.42
C SER A 99 14.96 2.64 4.45
N VAL A 100 15.18 2.10 5.65
CA VAL A 100 14.21 2.20 6.75
C VAL A 100 14.05 3.66 7.18
N GLU A 101 15.15 4.39 7.28
CA GLU A 101 15.18 5.78 7.73
C GLU A 101 14.44 6.70 6.75
N ASP A 102 14.63 6.51 5.44
CA ASP A 102 13.91 7.27 4.41
C ASP A 102 12.41 6.96 4.43
N PHE A 103 12.07 5.67 4.57
CA PHE A 103 10.67 5.25 4.70
C PHE A 103 10.03 5.89 5.93
N GLN A 104 10.69 5.83 7.09
CA GLN A 104 10.20 6.43 8.34
C GLN A 104 9.97 7.94 8.19
N ALA A 105 10.90 8.66 7.56
CA ALA A 105 10.74 10.10 7.32
C ALA A 105 9.52 10.42 6.43
N ILE A 106 9.30 9.63 5.38
CA ILE A 106 8.13 9.78 4.50
C ILE A 106 6.85 9.44 5.27
N PHE A 107 6.82 8.28 5.94
CA PHE A 107 5.67 7.81 6.71
C PHE A 107 5.21 8.84 7.75
N LEU A 108 6.14 9.40 8.53
CA LEU A 108 5.83 10.37 9.58
C LEU A 108 5.07 11.61 9.04
N SER A 109 5.39 12.05 7.82
CA SER A 109 4.76 13.23 7.20
C SER A 109 3.56 12.90 6.31
N ALA A 110 3.45 11.65 5.85
CA ALA A 110 2.42 11.24 4.93
C ALA A 110 1.05 11.10 5.60
N LYS A 111 -0.02 11.35 4.84
CA LYS A 111 -1.39 11.01 5.24
C LYS A 111 -1.58 9.49 5.17
N VAL A 112 -2.12 8.93 6.24
CA VAL A 112 -2.60 7.56 6.32
C VAL A 112 -4.12 7.54 6.52
N TYR A 113 -4.79 6.59 5.88
CA TYR A 113 -6.24 6.41 5.98
C TYR A 113 -6.55 5.25 6.90
N CYS A 114 -7.41 5.48 7.89
CA CYS A 114 -7.79 4.50 8.88
C CYS A 114 -9.29 4.20 8.79
N PRO A 115 -9.71 2.92 8.67
CA PRO A 115 -11.11 2.55 8.76
C PRO A 115 -11.68 2.97 10.10
N ARG A 116 -12.93 3.43 10.08
CA ARG A 116 -13.64 3.91 11.27
C ARG A 116 -14.86 3.05 11.53
N GLY A 117 -14.96 2.49 12.73
CA GLY A 117 -16.19 1.87 13.22
C GLY A 117 -17.25 2.90 13.65
N GLU A 118 -18.34 2.41 14.24
CA GLU A 118 -19.39 3.28 14.78
C GLU A 118 -18.89 4.11 15.98
N ARG A 119 -18.03 3.52 16.81
CA ARG A 119 -17.38 4.23 17.92
C ARG A 119 -16.13 4.96 17.40
N PRO A 120 -15.87 6.21 17.86
CA PRO A 120 -14.63 6.90 17.55
C PRO A 120 -13.40 6.10 18.02
N GLY A 121 -12.33 6.16 17.24
CA GLY A 121 -11.04 5.52 17.55
C GLY A 121 -10.56 4.57 16.45
N PHE A 122 -9.36 4.01 16.65
CA PHE A 122 -8.80 3.00 15.76
C PHE A 122 -9.59 1.69 15.83
N LEU A 123 -9.80 1.08 14.67
CA LEU A 123 -10.35 -0.27 14.57
C LEU A 123 -9.22 -1.29 14.72
N ALA A 124 -9.17 -1.99 15.83
CA ALA A 124 -8.15 -3.00 16.09
C ALA A 124 -8.53 -4.39 15.58
N LEU A 125 -7.58 -5.03 14.88
CA LEU A 125 -7.66 -6.44 14.51
C LEU A 125 -7.04 -7.29 15.63
N HIS A 126 -7.84 -8.23 16.17
CA HIS A 126 -7.47 -9.06 17.33
C HIS A 126 -7.24 -10.54 16.94
N ASN A 127 -7.33 -10.88 15.67
CA ASN A 127 -7.14 -12.24 15.15
C ASN A 127 -5.68 -12.59 14.85
N THR A 128 -4.76 -11.69 15.17
CA THR A 128 -3.30 -11.83 15.02
C THR A 128 -2.63 -12.08 16.37
N ALA A 129 -1.41 -12.63 16.37
CA ALA A 129 -0.67 -12.91 17.61
C ALA A 129 -0.40 -11.65 18.45
N GLN A 130 -0.30 -10.49 17.81
CA GLN A 130 -0.30 -9.16 18.43
C GLN A 130 -1.39 -8.31 17.77
N PRO A 131 -2.12 -7.47 18.52
CA PRO A 131 -3.18 -6.66 17.95
C PRO A 131 -2.59 -5.61 17.00
N VAL A 132 -3.22 -5.42 15.84
CA VAL A 132 -2.76 -4.48 14.81
C VAL A 132 -3.86 -3.53 14.38
N ILE A 133 -3.47 -2.30 14.05
CA ILE A 133 -4.35 -1.29 13.44
C ILE A 133 -4.13 -1.29 11.92
N PRO A 134 -5.18 -1.51 11.10
CA PRO A 134 -5.08 -1.39 9.66
C PRO A 134 -5.05 0.09 9.25
N MET A 135 -4.03 0.45 8.49
CA MET A 135 -3.81 1.76 7.89
C MET A 135 -3.58 1.59 6.40
N PHE A 136 -3.91 2.61 5.61
CA PHE A 136 -3.83 2.53 4.16
C PHE A 136 -3.11 3.75 3.59
N SER A 137 -2.26 3.51 2.60
CA SER A 137 -1.51 4.56 1.90
C SER A 137 -2.40 5.36 0.94
N THR A 138 -3.51 4.78 0.50
CA THR A 138 -4.47 5.42 -0.40
C THR A 138 -5.92 5.01 -0.07
N LEU A 139 -6.89 5.83 -0.50
CA LEU A 139 -8.31 5.48 -0.45
C LEU A 139 -8.64 4.24 -1.29
N LYS A 140 -7.90 4.00 -2.37
CA LYS A 140 -8.09 2.81 -3.21
C LYS A 140 -7.82 1.52 -2.42
N GLU A 141 -6.73 1.49 -1.66
CA GLU A 141 -6.41 0.34 -0.80
C GLU A 141 -7.40 0.22 0.37
N LEU A 142 -7.82 1.34 0.97
CA LEU A 142 -8.89 1.35 1.98
C LEU A 142 -10.18 0.72 1.44
N HIS A 143 -10.64 1.15 0.25
CA HIS A 143 -11.89 0.64 -0.34
C HIS A 143 -11.80 -0.83 -0.74
N ARG A 144 -10.63 -1.32 -1.14
CA ARG A 144 -10.41 -2.77 -1.35
C ARG A 144 -10.62 -3.56 -0.07
N TYR A 145 -10.18 -3.03 1.06
CA TYR A 145 -10.32 -3.68 2.36
C TYR A 145 -11.72 -3.54 2.98
N ALA A 146 -12.28 -2.33 3.02
CA ALA A 146 -13.48 -2.02 3.80
C ALA A 146 -14.73 -1.71 2.93
N GLY A 147 -14.60 -1.67 1.61
CA GLY A 147 -15.64 -1.27 0.66
C GLY A 147 -15.66 0.24 0.37
N GLU A 148 -16.32 0.63 -0.73
CA GLU A 148 -16.38 2.02 -1.21
C GLU A 148 -17.13 2.96 -0.25
N GLU A 149 -18.16 2.43 0.44
CA GLU A 149 -18.98 3.20 1.40
C GLU A 149 -18.38 3.21 2.82
N SER A 150 -17.12 2.80 2.98
CA SER A 150 -16.49 2.70 4.29
C SER A 150 -16.23 4.08 4.91
N LYS A 151 -16.67 4.24 6.15
CA LYS A 151 -16.29 5.40 6.97
C LYS A 151 -14.80 5.29 7.30
N HIS A 152 -14.09 6.40 7.16
CA HIS A 152 -12.67 6.49 7.48
C HIS A 152 -12.32 7.85 8.08
N PHE A 153 -11.13 7.96 8.63
CA PHE A 153 -10.48 9.23 8.94
C PHE A 153 -9.05 9.21 8.40
N ALA A 154 -8.46 10.40 8.25
CA ALA A 154 -7.09 10.55 7.80
C ALA A 154 -6.31 11.39 8.81
N ILE A 155 -5.11 10.93 9.12
CA ILE A 155 -4.12 11.59 9.98
C ILE A 155 -2.74 11.40 9.37
N THR A 156 -1.74 12.11 9.86
CA THR A 156 -0.34 11.86 9.51
C THR A 156 0.18 10.59 10.17
N GLY A 157 1.25 10.00 9.63
CA GLY A 157 1.91 8.87 10.29
C GLY A 157 2.44 9.24 11.69
N ALA A 158 2.92 10.47 11.90
CA ALA A 158 3.34 10.96 13.21
C ALA A 158 2.17 11.01 14.22
N GLU A 159 1.03 11.57 13.81
CA GLU A 159 -0.19 11.56 14.65
C GLU A 159 -0.68 10.13 14.91
N ALA A 160 -0.54 9.23 13.93
CA ALA A 160 -0.89 7.83 14.12
C ALA A 160 -0.04 7.19 15.22
N LEU A 161 1.29 7.37 15.18
CA LEU A 161 2.20 6.85 16.21
C LEU A 161 1.90 7.41 17.60
N ASP A 162 1.56 8.70 17.70
CA ASP A 162 1.22 9.35 18.98
C ASP A 162 -0.11 8.82 19.57
N LEU A 163 -1.07 8.48 18.70
CA LEU A 163 -2.39 8.01 19.11
C LEU A 163 -2.48 6.49 19.28
N LEU A 164 -1.49 5.73 18.82
CA LEU A 164 -1.50 4.27 18.89
C LEU A 164 -1.46 3.78 20.35
N PRO A 165 -2.34 2.86 20.76
CA PRO A 165 -2.26 2.29 22.10
C PRO A 165 -0.98 1.47 22.27
N THR A 166 -0.37 1.53 23.46
CA THR A 166 0.82 0.72 23.77
C THR A 166 0.56 -0.77 23.56
N GLY A 167 1.54 -1.48 22.98
CA GLY A 167 1.43 -2.91 22.67
C GLY A 167 0.69 -3.22 21.36
N TYR A 168 0.33 -2.20 20.56
CA TYR A 168 -0.25 -2.37 19.24
C TYR A 168 0.78 -2.15 18.15
N GLY A 169 0.72 -3.02 17.14
CA GLY A 169 1.34 -2.77 15.85
C GLY A 169 0.37 -2.06 14.89
N PHE A 170 0.84 -1.82 13.68
CA PHE A 170 -0.03 -1.44 12.57
C PHE A 170 0.34 -2.21 11.30
N VAL A 171 -0.61 -2.32 10.38
CA VAL A 171 -0.41 -2.90 9.06
C VAL A 171 -0.76 -1.85 8.03
N LEU A 172 0.14 -1.62 7.07
CA LEU A 172 -0.11 -0.80 5.90
C LEU A 172 -0.56 -1.67 4.73
N ASP A 173 -1.62 -1.22 4.06
CA ASP A 173 -2.16 -1.80 2.82
C ASP A 173 -2.41 -3.31 2.93
N LEU A 174 -3.27 -3.70 3.88
CA LEU A 174 -3.51 -5.11 4.25
C LEU A 174 -3.89 -6.03 3.07
N GLU A 175 -4.71 -5.54 2.14
CA GLU A 175 -5.12 -6.23 0.91
C GLU A 175 -4.31 -5.80 -0.33
N GLY A 176 -3.31 -4.94 -0.13
CA GLY A 176 -2.47 -4.40 -1.19
C GLY A 176 -1.35 -5.36 -1.58
N GLU A 177 -0.76 -5.12 -2.76
CA GLU A 177 0.38 -5.90 -3.27
C GLU A 177 1.62 -5.76 -2.38
N HIS A 178 1.81 -4.58 -1.77
CA HIS A 178 2.96 -4.23 -0.97
C HIS A 178 2.60 -4.10 0.52
N ARG A 179 1.97 -5.13 1.09
CA ARG A 179 1.61 -5.17 2.51
C ARG A 179 2.85 -5.03 3.40
N MET A 180 2.78 -4.16 4.40
CA MET A 180 3.81 -4.00 5.44
C MET A 180 3.23 -4.14 6.83
N VAL A 181 3.88 -4.90 7.70
CA VAL A 181 3.45 -5.09 9.10
C VAL A 181 4.53 -4.55 10.03
N PHE A 182 4.14 -3.65 10.92
CA PHE A 182 4.94 -3.16 12.03
C PHE A 182 4.38 -3.76 13.31
N ASP A 183 5.17 -4.55 14.01
CA ASP A 183 4.78 -5.06 15.33
C ASP A 183 4.91 -3.95 16.39
N ALA A 184 4.43 -4.23 17.60
CA ALA A 184 4.45 -3.22 18.66
C ALA A 184 5.88 -2.74 19.00
N LYS A 185 6.89 -3.59 18.87
CA LYS A 185 8.29 -3.22 19.15
C LYS A 185 8.84 -2.29 18.08
N ALA A 186 8.58 -2.59 16.81
CA ALA A 186 8.96 -1.71 15.72
C ALA A 186 8.29 -0.32 15.84
N VAL A 187 7.04 -0.28 16.31
CA VAL A 187 6.35 0.99 16.62
C VAL A 187 7.05 1.74 17.75
N GLU A 188 7.41 1.06 18.84
CA GLU A 188 8.16 1.66 19.96
C GLU A 188 9.51 2.24 19.49
N GLU A 189 10.25 1.52 18.65
CA GLU A 189 11.53 1.99 18.07
C GLU A 189 11.33 3.21 17.15
N MET A 190 10.26 3.23 16.35
CA MET A 190 9.91 4.39 15.51
C MET A 190 9.58 5.63 16.34
N VAL A 191 8.85 5.44 17.45
CA VAL A 191 8.53 6.53 18.39
C VAL A 191 9.80 7.05 19.07
N GLU A 192 10.69 6.17 19.52
CA GLU A 192 11.99 6.56 20.11
C GLU A 192 12.84 7.37 19.12
N PHE A 193 12.92 6.92 17.87
CA PHE A 193 13.61 7.64 16.80
C PHE A 193 13.03 9.04 16.58
N MET A 194 11.70 9.16 16.55
CA MET A 194 11.01 10.44 16.41
C MET A 194 11.34 11.39 17.58
N MET A 195 11.29 10.89 18.82
CA MET A 195 11.65 11.69 20.00
C MET A 195 13.11 12.16 19.94
N ARG A 196 14.03 11.26 19.59
CA ARG A 196 15.45 11.58 19.44
C ARG A 196 15.71 12.63 18.36
N ARG A 197 14.91 12.65 17.29
CA ARG A 197 15.02 13.66 16.23
C ARG A 197 14.51 15.04 16.68
N MET A 198 13.49 15.08 17.53
CA MET A 198 12.85 16.32 17.98
C MET A 198 13.55 16.97 19.19
N TYR A 199 14.16 16.15 20.05
CA TYR A 199 14.72 16.59 21.34
C TYR A 199 16.20 16.24 21.55
N GLY A 200 16.84 15.58 20.58
CA GLY A 200 18.24 15.14 20.65
C GLY A 200 19.23 16.10 20.00
#